data_AF-A0A800AMD1-F1
#
_entry.id   AF-A0A800AMD1-F1
#
_cell.length_a   1.000
_cell.length_b   1.000
_cell.length_c   1.000
_cell.angle_alpha   90.00
_cell.angle_beta   90.00
_cell.angle_gamma   90.00
#
_symmetry.space_group_name_H-M   'P 1'
#
loop_
_entity.id
_entity.type
_entity.pdbx_description
1 polymer ?
#
loop_
_entity_poly.entity_id
_entity_poly.type
_entity_poly.pdbx_seq_one_letter_code
_entity_poly.pdbx_strand_id
1 'polypeptide(L)'
;MKKSIIITITLVLVGLLAISGKMGISRISAIEGVPKLINYQGKLTDTEGNPLTGDFSMTFAIYDAEDGGNLLWEEGPRDIT
;
A
#
# COMPACT_ATOMS: atom_id res chain seq x y z
N MET A 1 39.65 -36.86 31.25
CA MET A 1 39.24 -35.44 31.43
C MET A 1 38.87 -34.68 30.15
N LYS A 2 39.37 -35.03 28.95
CA LYS A 2 39.15 -34.21 27.74
C LYS A 2 37.77 -34.41 27.05
N LYS A 3 37.19 -35.62 27.08
CA LYS A 3 35.95 -35.94 26.33
C LYS A 3 34.66 -35.48 27.02
N SER A 4 34.58 -35.61 28.36
CA SER A 4 33.42 -35.18 29.14
C SER A 4 33.25 -33.65 29.16
N ILE A 5 34.35 -32.90 29.18
CA ILE A 5 34.33 -31.43 29.12
C ILE A 5 33.83 -30.92 27.75
N ILE A 6 34.25 -31.56 26.65
CA ILE A 6 33.83 -31.16 25.29
C ILE A 6 32.32 -31.40 25.10
N ILE A 7 31.78 -32.52 25.58
CA ILE A 7 30.35 -32.85 25.45
C ILE A 7 29.47 -31.83 26.20
N THR A 8 29.90 -31.40 27.39
CA THR A 8 29.19 -30.38 28.17
C THR A 8 29.18 -29.02 27.47
N ILE A 9 30.30 -28.60 26.87
CA ILE A 9 30.38 -27.34 26.12
C ILE A 9 29.47 -27.37 24.88
N THR A 10 29.44 -28.48 24.14
CA THR A 10 28.58 -28.62 22.97
C THR A 10 27.10 -28.58 23.34
N LEU A 11 26.69 -29.22 24.44
CA LEU A 11 25.29 -29.18 24.90
C LEU A 11 24.87 -27.78 25.36
N VAL A 12 25.75 -27.03 26.01
CA VAL A 12 25.47 -25.64 26.40
C VAL A 12 25.37 -24.73 25.18
N LEU A 13 26.22 -24.94 24.16
CA LEU A 13 26.18 -24.14 22.92
C LEU A 13 24.90 -24.40 22.11
N VAL A 14 24.46 -25.65 22.00
CA VAL A 14 23.20 -26.01 21.33
C VAL A 14 21.98 -25.51 22.12
N GLY A 15 22.04 -25.55 23.45
CA GLY A 15 21.02 -24.98 24.33
C GLY A 15 20.87 -23.47 24.19
N LEU A 16 21.98 -22.73 23.99
CA LEU A 16 21.94 -21.28 23.75
C LEU A 16 21.37 -20.91 22.36
N LEU A 17 21.63 -21.73 21.32
CA LEU A 17 21.08 -21.48 19.98
C LEU A 17 19.57 -21.72 19.87
N ALA A 18 19.00 -22.57 20.74
CA ALA A 18 17.57 -22.93 20.70
C ALA A 18 16.60 -21.81 21.17
N ILE A 19 17.11 -20.71 21.72
CA ILE A 19 16.28 -19.64 22.33
C ILE A 19 15.95 -18.52 21.31
N SER A 20 16.58 -18.49 20.14
CA SER A 20 16.48 -17.34 19.20
C SER A 20 15.26 -17.37 18.27
N GLY A 21 14.38 -18.37 18.38
CA GLY A 21 13.52 -18.77 17.25
C GLY A 21 12.02 -18.42 17.29
N LYS A 22 11.49 -17.74 18.32
CA LYS A 22 10.05 -17.40 18.37
C LYS A 22 9.77 -16.05 19.01
N MET A 23 10.41 -14.99 18.51
CA MET A 23 9.86 -13.65 18.71
C MET A 23 8.71 -13.50 17.70
N GLY A 24 7.47 -13.69 18.16
CA GLY A 24 6.29 -13.41 17.36
C GLY A 24 6.32 -11.94 16.95
N ILE A 25 6.71 -11.68 15.70
CA ILE A 25 6.59 -10.36 15.11
C ILE A 25 5.08 -10.16 14.94
N SER A 26 4.48 -9.43 15.89
CA SER A 26 3.11 -8.98 15.76
C SER A 26 3.08 -8.09 14.52
N ARG A 27 2.52 -8.62 13.42
CA ARG A 27 2.30 -7.86 12.20
C ARG A 27 1.33 -6.75 12.60
N ILE A 28 1.78 -5.50 12.64
CA ILE A 28 0.87 -4.37 12.68
C ILE A 28 0.12 -4.43 11.35
N SER A 29 -1.11 -4.96 11.38
CA SER A 29 -1.99 -4.90 10.23
C SER A 29 -2.29 -3.42 10.02
N ALA A 30 -1.85 -2.87 8.89
CA ALA A 30 -2.30 -1.54 8.49
C ALA A 30 -3.84 -1.57 8.46
N ILE A 31 -4.46 -0.52 8.98
CA ILE A 31 -5.91 -0.35 8.89
C ILE A 31 -6.21 -0.06 7.41
N GLU A 32 -6.50 -1.09 6.62
CA GLU A 32 -7.08 -0.98 5.28
C GLU A 32 -8.58 -0.59 5.40
N GLY A 33 -8.86 0.52 6.10
CA GLY A 33 -10.21 0.78 6.61
C GLY A 33 -10.95 1.94 5.95
N VAL A 34 -10.26 2.83 5.23
CA VAL A 34 -10.91 3.95 4.55
C VAL A 34 -10.41 3.98 3.11
N PRO A 35 -11.25 3.60 2.14
CA PRO A 35 -10.98 3.88 0.74
C PRO A 35 -10.65 5.37 0.59
N LYS A 36 -9.50 5.69 -0.01
CA LYS A 36 -9.13 7.07 -0.36
C LYS A 36 -9.93 7.51 -1.58
N LEU A 37 -11.25 7.45 -1.48
CA LEU A 37 -12.18 7.85 -2.51
C LEU A 37 -12.43 9.34 -2.40
N ILE A 38 -12.48 9.99 -3.55
CA ILE A 38 -12.83 11.40 -3.67
C ILE A 38 -14.22 11.45 -4.27
N ASN A 39 -15.16 12.07 -3.57
CA ASN A 39 -16.47 12.33 -4.15
C ASN A 39 -16.36 13.52 -5.11
N TYR A 40 -16.81 13.33 -6.34
CA TYR A 40 -16.84 14.37 -7.37
C TYR A 40 -18.27 14.48 -7.95
N GLN A 41 -18.70 15.72 -8.24
CA GLN A 41 -19.97 16.04 -8.86
C GLN A 41 -19.74 17.11 -9.92
N GLY A 42 -20.40 17.00 -11.07
CA GLY A 42 -20.22 17.94 -12.16
C GLY A 42 -21.13 17.64 -13.35
N LYS A 43 -21.03 18.48 -14.38
CA LYS A 43 -21.75 18.35 -15.63
C LYS A 43 -20.79 18.62 -16.78
N LEU A 44 -20.77 17.74 -17.77
CA LEU A 44 -20.03 17.98 -19.00
C LEU A 44 -20.77 18.99 -19.86
N THR A 45 -20.08 20.05 -20.25
CA THR A 45 -20.61 21.10 -21.12
C THR A 45 -19.65 21.42 -22.24
N ASP A 46 -20.19 21.92 -23.36
CA ASP A 46 -19.38 22.56 -24.40
C ASP A 46 -18.87 23.95 -23.97
N THR A 47 -18.20 24.64 -24.89
CA THR A 47 -17.65 25.99 -24.68
C THR A 47 -18.71 27.07 -24.52
N GLU A 48 -19.95 26.81 -24.93
CA GLU A 48 -21.09 27.71 -24.80
C GLU A 48 -21.89 27.42 -23.51
N GLY A 49 -21.51 26.38 -22.76
CA GLY A 49 -22.18 25.94 -21.54
C GLY A 49 -23.34 24.98 -21.78
N ASN A 50 -23.57 24.52 -23.01
CA ASN A 50 -24.61 23.55 -23.28
C ASN A 50 -24.21 22.16 -22.78
N PRO A 51 -25.16 21.39 -22.20
CA PRO A 51 -24.88 20.04 -21.73
C PRO A 51 -24.47 19.12 -22.86
N LEU A 52 -23.39 18.37 -22.67
CA LEU A 52 -23.06 17.27 -23.58
C LEU A 52 -23.90 16.03 -23.25
N THR A 53 -24.27 15.28 -24.27
CA THR A 53 -25.05 14.03 -24.16
C THR A 53 -24.31 12.91 -24.87
N GLY A 54 -24.28 11.73 -24.27
CA GLY A 54 -23.61 10.55 -24.80
C GLY A 54 -22.72 9.88 -23.76
N ASP A 55 -22.05 8.81 -24.17
CA ASP A 55 -21.11 8.10 -23.31
C ASP A 55 -19.73 8.75 -23.39
N PHE A 56 -19.16 9.10 -22.24
CA PHE A 56 -17.81 9.63 -22.12
C PHE A 56 -17.01 8.79 -21.13
N SER A 57 -15.71 8.66 -21.38
CA SER A 57 -14.79 8.06 -20.40
C SER A 57 -13.93 9.15 -19.76
N MET A 58 -13.82 9.12 -18.43
CA MET A 58 -13.07 10.11 -17.65
C MET A 58 -12.02 9.46 -16.76
N THR A 59 -10.85 10.09 -16.67
CA THR A 59 -9.77 9.73 -15.74
C THR A 59 -9.49 10.91 -14.83
N PHE A 60 -9.34 10.64 -13.53
CA PHE A 60 -8.98 11.62 -12.51
C PHE A 60 -7.55 11.35 -12.04
N ALA A 61 -6.77 12.41 -11.84
CA ALA A 61 -5.37 12.31 -11.44
C ALA A 61 -5.00 13.43 -10.45
N ILE A 62 -4.11 13.13 -9.51
CA ILE A 62 -3.54 14.10 -8.56
C ILE A 62 -2.02 14.13 -8.74
N TYR A 63 -1.49 15.34 -8.80
CA TYR A 63 -0.06 15.64 -8.88
C TYR A 63 0.39 16.47 -7.67
N ASP A 64 1.69 16.47 -7.38
CA ASP A 64 2.29 17.22 -6.28
C ASP A 64 2.74 18.65 -6.62
N ALA A 65 2.64 19.06 -7.89
CA ALA A 65 2.98 20.40 -8.37
C ALA A 65 2.08 20.84 -9.52
N GLU A 66 2.00 22.15 -9.73
CA GLU A 66 1.22 22.79 -10.82
C GLU A 66 1.80 22.49 -12.21
N ASP A 67 3.12 22.45 -12.33
CA ASP A 67 3.83 22.07 -13.56
C ASP A 67 4.99 21.11 -13.23
N GLY A 68 5.17 20.09 -14.08
CA GLY A 68 6.23 19.08 -13.92
C GLY A 68 6.15 18.16 -12.69
N GLY A 69 5.00 18.11 -12.01
CA GLY A 69 4.81 17.32 -10.78
C GLY A 69 4.72 15.79 -10.99
N ASN A 70 4.83 15.03 -9.90
CA ASN A 70 4.77 13.58 -9.91
C ASN A 70 3.34 13.04 -9.76
N LEU A 71 3.09 11.92 -10.44
CA LEU A 71 2.02 10.95 -10.24
C LEU A 71 1.72 10.59 -8.77
N LEU A 72 0.77 11.23 -8.07
CA LEU A 72 0.41 10.80 -6.70
C LEU A 72 -0.74 9.78 -6.66
N TRP A 73 -1.75 9.96 -7.51
CA TRP A 73 -2.95 9.12 -7.54
C TRP A 73 -3.66 9.23 -8.89
N GLU A 74 -4.29 8.14 -9.32
CA GLU A 74 -5.12 8.07 -10.54
C GLU A 74 -6.35 7.18 -10.31
N GLU A 75 -7.49 7.54 -10.88
CA GLU A 75 -8.68 6.70 -10.99
C GLU A 75 -9.30 6.82 -12.39
N GLY A 76 -9.56 5.67 -13.01
CA GLY A 76 -10.27 5.57 -14.29
C GLY A 76 -9.59 4.63 -15.28
N PRO A 77 -10.07 4.57 -16.53
CA PRO A 77 -11.21 5.33 -17.06
C PRO A 77 -12.55 4.91 -16.43
N ARG A 78 -13.44 5.87 -16.23
CA ARG A 78 -14.82 5.68 -15.74
C ARG A 78 -15.78 6.13 -16.82
N ASP A 79 -16.73 5.27 -17.18
CA ASP A 79 -17.81 5.66 -18.07
C ASP A 79 -18.80 6.55 -17.31
N ILE A 80 -19.15 7.68 -17.92
CA ILE A 80 -20.17 8.62 -17.47
C ILE A 80 -21.18 8.81 -18.61
N THR A 81 -22.46 8.74 -18.26
CA THR A 81 -23.60 8.81 -19.15
C THR A 81 -24.57 9.88 -18.66
#